data_AF-A0A7W4QCM7-F1
#
_entry.id   AF-A0A7W4QCM7-F1
#
_cell.length_a   1.000
_cell.length_b   1.000
_cell.length_c   1.000
_cell.angle_alpha   90.00
_cell.angle_beta   90.00
_cell.angle_gamma   90.00
#
_symmetry.space_group_name_H-M   'P 1'
#
loop_
_entity.id
_entity.type
_entity.pdbx_description
1 polymer ?
#
loop_
_entity_poly.entity_id
_entity_poly.type
_entity_poly.pdbx_seq_one_letter_code
_entity_poly.pdbx_strand_id
1 'polypeptide(L)'
;MDLFTVWGAVEGAGSLGNSETMIAGALGVKTPKKITVRYRKDIKPNMRIVKRVPKEKTERVFDILDTNDPDDQGEELEILCQEVGING
;
A
#
# COMPACT_ATOMS: atom_id res chain seq x y z
N MET A 1 4.17 3.36 19.85
CA MET A 1 3.63 3.40 18.48
C MET A 1 4.84 3.47 17.58
N ASP A 2 5.12 2.39 16.85
CA ASP A 2 6.30 2.34 16.00
C ASP A 2 5.97 3.05 14.69
N LEU A 3 6.73 4.11 14.39
CA LEU A 3 6.59 4.91 13.17
C LEU A 3 7.92 4.90 12.45
N PHE A 4 7.89 4.54 11.17
CA PHE A 4 9.02 4.68 10.28
C PHE A 4 8.54 5.27 8.95
N THR A 5 9.47 5.88 8.22
CA THR A 5 9.20 6.45 6.90
C THR A 5 9.99 5.68 5.86
N VAL A 6 9.33 5.35 4.75
CA VAL A 6 9.93 4.67 3.59
C VAL A 6 9.67 5.46 2.32
N TRP A 7 10.57 5.28 1.36
CA TRP A 7 10.34 5.69 -0.02
C TRP A 7 9.59 4.59 -0.76
N GLY A 8 8.63 5.00 -1.59
CA GLY A 8 7.87 4.07 -2.40
C GLY A 8 7.08 4.77 -3.50
N ALA A 9 6.56 3.97 -4.42
CA ALA A 9 5.68 4.38 -5.50
C ALA A 9 4.24 3.97 -5.15
N VAL A 10 3.28 4.86 -5.42
CA VAL A 10 1.84 4.53 -5.31
C VAL A 10 1.31 4.30 -6.72
N GLU A 11 0.83 3.10 -6.97
CA GLU A 11 0.32 2.66 -8.25
C GLU A 11 -1.21 2.53 -8.22
N GLY A 12 -1.85 2.81 -9.35
CA GLY A 12 -3.30 2.77 -9.49
C GLY A 12 -3.84 1.34 -9.60
N ALA A 13 -5.17 1.18 -9.55
CA ALA A 13 -5.82 -0.13 -9.64
C ALA A 13 -5.48 -0.91 -10.93
N GLY A 14 -5.07 -0.23 -12.00
CA GLY A 14 -4.60 -0.87 -13.24
C GLY A 14 -3.24 -1.58 -13.14
N SER A 15 -2.53 -1.43 -12.02
CA SER A 15 -1.27 -2.13 -11.73
C SER A 15 -1.45 -3.45 -10.96
N LEU A 16 -2.69 -3.75 -10.56
CA LEU A 16 -3.02 -4.93 -9.78
C LEU A 16 -2.96 -6.18 -10.65
N GLY A 17 -2.25 -7.20 -10.18
CA GLY A 17 -2.28 -8.54 -10.76
C GLY A 17 -3.60 -9.28 -10.50
N ASN A 18 -3.71 -10.47 -11.07
CA ASN A 18 -4.92 -11.30 -10.94
C ASN A 18 -5.20 -11.70 -9.48
N SER A 19 -4.16 -12.05 -8.71
CA SER A 19 -4.27 -12.40 -7.30
C SER A 19 -4.74 -11.22 -6.45
N GLU A 20 -4.14 -10.05 -6.63
CA GLU A 20 -4.47 -8.84 -5.89
C GLU A 20 -5.90 -8.37 -6.20
N THR A 21 -6.32 -8.47 -7.46
CA THR A 21 -7.69 -8.17 -7.89
C THR A 21 -8.69 -9.13 -7.23
N MET A 22 -8.37 -10.43 -7.16
CA MET A 22 -9.21 -11.42 -6.50
C MET A 22 -9.32 -11.16 -4.98
N ILE A 23 -8.21 -10.88 -4.30
CA ILE A 23 -8.17 -10.56 -2.86
C ILE A 23 -9.01 -9.30 -2.59
N ALA A 24 -8.77 -8.23 -3.35
CA ALA A 24 -9.52 -6.98 -3.22
C ALA A 24 -11.04 -7.19 -3.44
N GLY A 25 -11.40 -8.01 -4.43
CA GLY A 25 -12.80 -8.38 -4.70
C GLY A 25 -13.45 -9.16 -3.56
N ALA A 26 -12.75 -10.17 -3.02
CA ALA A 26 -13.24 -10.98 -1.89
C ALA A 26 -13.42 -10.15 -0.61
N LEU A 27 -12.58 -9.14 -0.40
CA LEU A 27 -12.65 -8.22 0.73
C LEU A 27 -13.62 -7.04 0.52
N GLY A 28 -14.25 -6.92 -0.67
CA GLY A 28 -15.18 -5.82 -0.97
C GLY A 28 -14.53 -4.44 -1.03
N VAL A 29 -13.25 -4.38 -1.40
CA VAL A 29 -12.44 -3.17 -1.40
C VAL A 29 -12.87 -2.26 -2.55
N LYS A 30 -13.25 -1.01 -2.23
CA LYS A 30 -13.75 -0.04 -3.22
C LYS A 30 -12.64 0.65 -4.01
N THR A 31 -11.49 0.85 -3.37
CA THR A 31 -10.39 1.69 -3.86
C THR A 31 -9.05 0.99 -3.67
N PRO A 32 -8.85 -0.19 -4.30
CA PRO A 32 -7.60 -0.91 -4.15
C PRO A 32 -6.46 -0.15 -4.82
N LYS A 33 -5.30 -0.15 -4.16
CA LYS A 33 -4.05 0.47 -4.61
C LYS A 33 -2.91 -0.48 -4.34
N LYS A 34 -1.91 -0.43 -5.20
CA LYS A 34 -0.64 -1.10 -4.98
C LYS A 34 0.40 -0.05 -4.58
N ILE A 35 1.21 -0.36 -3.58
CA ILE A 35 2.33 0.48 -3.18
C ILE A 35 3.58 -0.39 -3.19
N THR A 36 4.59 0.03 -3.94
CA THR A 36 5.88 -0.67 -3.98
C THR A 36 6.89 0.12 -3.17
N VAL A 37 7.56 -0.55 -2.24
CA VAL A 37 8.63 0.00 -1.40
C VAL A 37 9.84 -0.92 -1.45
N ARG A 38 10.98 -0.48 -0.92
CA ARG A 38 12.09 -1.43 -0.65
C ARG A 38 11.68 -2.44 0.41
N TYR A 39 12.15 -3.67 0.27
CA TYR A 39 11.82 -4.76 1.16
C TYR A 39 12.03 -4.40 2.62
N ARG A 40 11.01 -4.72 3.43
CA ARG A 40 10.97 -4.48 4.86
C ARG A 40 10.10 -5.49 5.57
N LYS A 41 10.74 -6.40 6.29
CA LYS A 41 10.07 -7.49 7.04
C LYS A 41 9.10 -7.01 8.13
N ASP A 42 9.21 -5.75 8.56
CA ASP A 42 8.41 -5.12 9.61
C ASP A 42 7.09 -4.55 9.09
N ILE A 43 6.90 -4.40 7.77
CA ILE A 43 5.61 -4.04 7.17
C ILE A 43 4.69 -5.27 7.21
N LYS A 44 3.48 -5.11 7.74
CA LYS A 44 2.49 -6.19 7.91
C LYS A 44 1.08 -5.74 7.53
N PRO A 45 0.20 -6.69 7.18
CA PRO A 45 -1.24 -6.45 7.15
C PRO A 45 -1.75 -5.83 8.45
N ASN A 46 -2.84 -5.05 8.38
CA ASN A 46 -3.40 -4.26 9.49
C ASN A 46 -2.56 -3.06 9.95
N MET A 47 -1.46 -2.74 9.27
CA MET A 47 -0.79 -1.45 9.41
C MET A 47 -1.41 -0.40 8.48
N ARG A 48 -1.02 0.86 8.68
CA ARG A 48 -1.53 2.02 7.93
C ARG A 48 -0.39 2.83 7.35
N ILE A 49 -0.50 3.18 6.07
CA ILE A 49 0.43 4.07 5.37
C ILE A 49 -0.22 5.45 5.30
N VAL A 50 0.53 6.48 5.71
CA VAL A 50 0.13 7.88 5.59
C VAL A 50 1.08 8.56 4.61
N LYS A 51 0.55 8.93 3.43
CA LYS A 51 1.29 9.69 2.43
C LYS A 51 0.96 11.17 2.58
N ARG A 52 1.92 11.95 3.08
CA ARG A 52 1.83 13.41 3.06
C ARG A 52 2.09 13.94 1.66
N VAL A 53 1.23 14.82 1.18
CA VAL A 53 1.38 15.54 -0.09
C VAL A 53 1.61 17.02 0.24
N PRO A 54 2.88 17.47 0.39
CA PRO A 54 3.19 18.81 0.90
C PRO A 54 2.59 19.93 0.04
N LYS A 55 2.52 19.72 -1.27
CA LYS A 55 1.98 20.69 -2.22
C LYS A 55 0.49 20.95 -2.02
N GLU A 56 -0.25 19.93 -1.61
CA GLU A 56 -1.70 19.97 -1.44
C GLU A 56 -2.11 20.17 0.03
N LYS A 57 -1.14 20.13 0.97
CA LYS A 57 -1.37 20.09 2.42
C LYS A 57 -2.35 18.97 2.83
N THR A 58 -2.39 17.90 2.04
CA THR A 58 -3.27 16.75 2.27
C THR A 58 -2.46 15.53 2.70
N GLU A 59 -3.12 14.62 3.40
CA GLU A 59 -2.65 13.31 3.81
C GLU A 59 -3.56 12.26 3.20
N ARG A 60 -2.99 11.37 2.38
CA ARG A 60 -3.71 10.20 1.87
C ARG A 60 -3.42 9.02 2.79
N VAL A 61 -4.48 8.33 3.19
CA VAL A 61 -4.41 7.23 4.17
C VAL A 61 -4.76 5.92 3.49
N PHE A 62 -3.88 4.93 3.66
CA PHE A 62 -4.04 3.59 3.09
C PHE A 62 -3.97 2.53 4.18
N ASP A 63 -4.96 1.65 4.24
CA ASP A 63 -4.94 0.47 5.12
C ASP A 63 -4.35 -0.71 4.36
N ILE A 64 -3.32 -1.33 4.94
CA ILE A 64 -2.63 -2.48 4.32
C ILE A 64 -3.50 -3.72 4.47
N LEU A 65 -3.83 -4.32 3.32
CA LEU A 65 -4.63 -5.54 3.21
C LEU A 65 -3.72 -6.77 3.16
N ASP A 66 -2.69 -6.71 2.32
CA ASP A 66 -1.74 -7.79 2.13
C ASP A 66 -0.37 -7.27 1.68
N THR A 67 0.66 -8.11 1.81
CA THR A 67 2.02 -7.80 1.38
C THR A 67 2.57 -8.99 0.60
N ASN A 68 3.12 -8.72 -0.58
CA ASN A 68 3.78 -9.72 -1.39
C ASN A 68 5.23 -9.31 -1.65
N ASP A 69 6.12 -10.30 -1.72
CA ASP A 69 7.50 -10.08 -2.14
C ASP A 69 7.53 -10.27 -3.66
N PRO A 70 7.67 -9.19 -4.46
CA PRO A 70 7.61 -9.28 -5.91
C PRO A 70 8.87 -9.89 -6.53
N ASP A 71 9.96 -9.98 -5.77
CA ASP A 71 11.22 -10.52 -6.23
C ASP A 71 11.76 -11.60 -5.28
N ASP A 72 12.35 -12.66 -5.85
CA ASP A 72 12.98 -13.73 -5.07
C ASP A 72 14.26 -13.26 -4.34
N GLN A 73 14.67 -12.00 -4.53
CA GLN A 73 15.89 -11.40 -4.00
C GLN A 73 15.64 -10.60 -2.70
N GLY A 74 14.38 -10.37 -2.34
CA GLY A 74 13.96 -9.50 -1.24
C GLY A 74 14.41 -8.05 -1.41
N GLU A 75 14.38 -7.47 -2.62
CA GLU A 75 14.75 -6.07 -2.86
C GLU A 75 13.56 -5.12 -2.69
N GLU A 76 12.37 -5.52 -3.12
CA GLU A 76 11.14 -4.75 -3.07
C GLU A 76 10.05 -5.44 -2.23
N LEU A 77 8.99 -4.71 -1.91
CA LEU A 77 7.79 -5.25 -1.29
C LEU A 77 6.59 -4.58 -1.95
N GLU A 78 5.70 -5.39 -2.50
CA GLU A 78 4.41 -4.96 -3.00
C GLU A 78 3.40 -5.00 -1.88
N ILE A 79 2.67 -3.90 -1.72
CA ILE A 79 1.70 -3.71 -0.66
C ILE A 79 0.34 -3.49 -1.31
N LEU A 80 -0.54 -4.47 -1.17
CA LEU A 80 -1.94 -4.32 -1.51
C LEU A 80 -2.62 -3.55 -0.39
N CYS A 81 -3.22 -2.41 -0.72
CA CYS A 81 -3.87 -1.55 0.26
C CYS A 81 -5.19 -0.98 -0.26
N GLN A 82 -6.00 -0.48 0.67
CA GLN A 82 -7.19 0.30 0.36
C GLN A 82 -6.95 1.76 0.74
N GLU A 83 -7.23 2.67 -0.18
CA GLU A 83 -7.28 4.09 0.17
C GLU A 83 -8.57 4.41 0.94
N VAL A 84 -8.44 4.79 2.21
CA VAL A 84 -9.57 4.97 3.15
C VAL A 84 -9.87 6.44 3.45
N GLY A 85 -8.99 7.36 3.08
CA GLY A 85 -9.25 8.78 3.31
C GLY A 85 -8.23 9.72 2.70
N ILE A 86 -8.68 10.97 2.52
CA ILE A 86 -7.84 12.12 2.21
C ILE A 86 -8.16 13.16 3.28
N ASN A 87 -7.20 13.40 4.18
CA ASN A 87 -7.32 14.38 5.26
C ASN A 87 -6.57 15.66 4.88
N GLY A 88 -7.02 16.82 5.32
CA GLY A 88 -6.39 18.12 5.08
C GLY A 88 -6.69 19.09 6.21
#